data_AF-A0A2G2I9J5-F1
#
_entry.id   AF-A0A2G2I9J5-F1
#
_cell.length_a   1.000
_cell.length_b   1.000
_cell.length_c   1.000
_cell.angle_alpha   90.00
_cell.angle_beta   90.00
_cell.angle_gamma   90.00
#
_symmetry.space_group_name_H-M   'P 1'
#
loop_
_entity.id
_entity.type
_entity.pdbx_description
1 polymer ?
#
loop_
_entity_poly.entity_id
_entity_poly.type
_entity_poly.pdbx_seq_one_letter_code
_entity_poly.pdbx_strand_id
1 'polypeptide(L)'
;MNSIERLTDVLIHLAVDAKQIDIQNAQNKSHRLIENNNLFSPTLFFSQSDRYLPYVEEIERRLAEFTRLVATNKIALSKILLEHLEQQISAISNALHANSTIHQAAKLSLDANKKIRIKKAKAKQVNKYRDLAKTLVLNSHQLYQKLTEHHEFERRLMDMLMEKERQRLKCKKHESEKLSYEVLTLHQRLGRCRKAISIIERDIELTEKR
;
A
#
# COMPACT_ATOMS: atom_id res chain seq x y z
N MET A 1 -47.14 -33.44 -22.66
CA MET A 1 -45.75 -33.00 -22.49
C MET A 1 -44.94 -34.17 -21.99
N ASN A 2 -44.00 -34.63 -22.81
CA ASN A 2 -43.08 -35.71 -22.51
C ASN A 2 -42.11 -35.22 -21.42
N SER A 3 -41.70 -36.06 -20.46
CA SER A 3 -40.81 -35.63 -19.36
C SER A 3 -39.47 -35.07 -19.86
N ILE A 4 -39.04 -35.50 -21.05
CA ILE A 4 -37.86 -34.99 -21.76
C ILE A 4 -38.06 -33.54 -22.21
N GLU A 5 -39.24 -33.18 -22.73
CA GLU A 5 -39.54 -31.81 -23.14
C GLU A 5 -39.45 -30.84 -21.96
N ARG A 6 -39.96 -31.26 -20.80
CA ARG A 6 -39.86 -30.47 -19.57
C ARG A 6 -38.42 -30.25 -19.10
N LEU A 7 -37.56 -31.27 -19.24
CA LEU A 7 -36.14 -31.15 -18.91
C LEU A 7 -35.43 -30.19 -19.87
N THR A 8 -35.76 -30.26 -21.16
CA THR A 8 -35.25 -29.32 -22.16
C THR A 8 -35.67 -27.88 -21.84
N ASP A 9 -36.93 -27.65 -21.49
CA ASP A 9 -37.43 -26.31 -21.12
C ASP A 9 -36.69 -25.75 -19.88
N VAL A 10 -36.44 -26.59 -18.87
CA VAL A 10 -35.67 -26.20 -17.69
C VAL A 10 -34.24 -25.80 -18.05
N LEU A 11 -33.58 -26.54 -18.94
CA LEU A 11 -32.22 -26.20 -19.38
C LEU A 11 -32.16 -24.91 -20.17
N ILE A 12 -33.15 -24.63 -21.02
CA ILE A 12 -33.24 -23.36 -21.76
C ILE A 12 -33.32 -22.19 -20.78
N HIS A 13 -34.16 -22.30 -19.74
CA HIS A 13 -34.24 -21.27 -18.69
C HIS A 13 -32.91 -21.14 -17.94
N LEU A 14 -32.29 -22.27 -17.57
CA LEU A 14 -31.00 -22.28 -16.87
C LEU A 14 -29.89 -21.63 -17.70
N ALA A 15 -29.89 -21.81 -19.03
CA ALA A 15 -28.93 -21.20 -19.93
C ALA A 15 -29.08 -19.67 -19.98
N VAL A 16 -30.31 -19.17 -20.01
CA VAL A 16 -30.61 -17.74 -19.97
C VAL A 16 -30.12 -17.14 -18.65
N ASP A 17 -30.44 -17.78 -17.52
CA ASP A 17 -30.04 -17.33 -16.19
C ASP A 17 -28.52 -17.34 -16.01
N ALA A 18 -27.86 -18.43 -16.44
CA ALA A 18 -26.41 -18.57 -16.42
C ALA A 18 -25.73 -17.44 -17.23
N LYS A 19 -26.22 -17.16 -18.44
CA LYS A 19 -25.71 -16.08 -19.29
C LYS A 19 -25.88 -14.71 -18.64
N GLN A 20 -27.03 -14.45 -18.05
CA GLN A 20 -27.30 -13.17 -17.37
C GLN A 20 -26.38 -12.98 -16.16
N ILE A 21 -26.19 -14.03 -15.37
CA ILE A 21 -25.29 -14.03 -14.21
C ILE A 21 -23.83 -13.85 -14.64
N ASP A 22 -23.39 -14.52 -15.70
CA ASP A 22 -22.03 -14.37 -16.23
C ASP A 22 -21.75 -12.91 -16.67
N ILE A 23 -22.72 -12.25 -17.31
CA ILE A 23 -22.60 -10.82 -17.68
C ILE A 23 -22.51 -9.94 -16.43
N GLN A 24 -23.35 -10.18 -15.43
CA GLN A 24 -23.32 -9.43 -14.17
C GLN A 24 -22.00 -9.63 -13.41
N ASN A 25 -21.49 -10.86 -13.41
CA ASN A 25 -20.22 -11.21 -12.79
C ASN A 25 -19.05 -10.50 -13.48
N ALA A 26 -19.02 -10.48 -14.81
CA ALA A 26 -17.98 -9.79 -15.58
C ALA A 26 -17.92 -8.28 -15.28
N GLN A 27 -19.06 -7.65 -14.99
CA GLN A 27 -19.14 -6.23 -14.62
C GLN A 27 -18.70 -5.96 -13.17
N ASN A 28 -18.73 -6.97 -12.29
CA ASN A 28 -18.42 -6.81 -10.88
C ASN A 28 -16.89 -6.80 -10.67
N LYS A 29 -16.36 -5.70 -10.14
CA LYS A 29 -14.92 -5.58 -9.80
C LYS A 29 -14.44 -6.67 -8.81
N SER A 30 -15.35 -7.21 -8.00
CA SER A 30 -15.07 -8.28 -7.05
C SER A 30 -14.83 -9.63 -7.72
N HIS A 31 -15.41 -9.84 -8.91
CA HIS A 31 -15.24 -11.07 -9.69
C HIS A 31 -13.78 -11.28 -10.12
N ARG A 32 -13.02 -10.19 -10.33
CA ARG A 32 -11.57 -10.25 -10.63
C ARG A 32 -10.73 -11.00 -9.58
N LEU A 33 -11.24 -11.16 -8.35
CA LEU A 33 -10.55 -11.93 -7.32
C LEU A 33 -10.79 -13.44 -7.42
N ILE A 34 -11.84 -13.84 -8.14
CA ILE A 34 -12.31 -15.23 -8.26
C ILE A 34 -12.17 -15.72 -9.73
N GLU A 35 -11.89 -14.80 -10.65
CA GLU A 35 -11.56 -15.03 -12.05
C GLU A 35 -10.47 -16.09 -12.20
N ASN A 36 -10.64 -17.03 -13.14
CA ASN A 36 -9.79 -18.20 -13.39
C ASN A 36 -9.88 -19.36 -12.37
N ASN A 37 -10.83 -19.36 -11.44
CA ASN A 37 -11.11 -20.55 -10.64
C ASN A 37 -12.26 -21.37 -11.25
N ASN A 38 -12.09 -22.69 -11.29
CA ASN A 38 -13.13 -23.59 -11.77
C ASN A 38 -14.32 -23.56 -10.79
N LEU A 39 -15.52 -23.26 -11.31
CA LEU A 39 -16.73 -23.21 -10.50
C LEU A 39 -17.14 -24.58 -9.94
N PHE A 40 -16.87 -25.65 -10.69
CA PHE A 40 -17.24 -27.01 -10.33
C PHE A 40 -16.04 -27.97 -10.32
N SER A 41 -16.20 -29.07 -9.60
CA SER A 41 -15.21 -30.15 -9.55
C SER A 41 -15.09 -30.86 -10.91
N PRO A 42 -13.87 -31.22 -11.36
CA PRO A 42 -13.66 -31.99 -12.58
C PRO A 42 -14.26 -33.41 -12.53
N THR A 43 -14.67 -33.86 -11.34
CA THR A 43 -15.39 -35.13 -11.17
C THR A 43 -16.85 -35.06 -11.61
N LEU A 44 -17.45 -33.86 -11.60
CA LEU A 44 -18.85 -33.64 -11.93
C LEU A 44 -19.03 -32.99 -13.30
N PHE A 45 -18.05 -32.20 -13.75
CA PHE A 45 -18.08 -31.55 -15.06
C PHE A 45 -16.76 -31.75 -15.78
N PHE A 46 -16.82 -31.87 -17.11
CA PHE A 46 -15.62 -31.88 -17.93
C PHE A 46 -15.18 -30.46 -18.30
N SER A 47 -16.14 -29.55 -18.48
CA SER A 47 -15.88 -28.13 -18.71
C SER A 47 -15.07 -27.53 -17.56
N GLN A 48 -14.08 -26.72 -17.90
CA GLN A 48 -13.28 -25.95 -16.94
C GLN A 48 -13.42 -24.47 -17.30
N SER A 49 -14.29 -23.79 -16.56
CA SER A 49 -14.52 -22.37 -16.73
C SER A 49 -14.90 -21.71 -15.42
N ASP A 50 -14.61 -20.42 -15.36
CA ASP A 50 -15.08 -19.44 -14.38
C ASP A 50 -16.47 -18.87 -14.69
N ARG A 51 -17.08 -19.29 -15.81
CA ARG A 51 -18.44 -18.93 -16.26
C ARG A 51 -19.39 -20.10 -16.15
N TYR A 52 -20.67 -19.83 -15.91
CA TYR A 52 -21.70 -20.86 -15.79
C TYR A 52 -22.14 -21.42 -17.16
N LEU A 53 -22.15 -20.59 -18.21
CA LEU A 53 -22.65 -20.99 -19.54
C LEU A 53 -21.98 -22.25 -20.13
N PRO A 54 -20.64 -22.43 -20.08
CA PRO A 54 -19.99 -23.64 -20.61
C PRO A 54 -20.39 -24.96 -19.92
N TYR A 55 -20.86 -24.88 -18.67
CA TYR A 55 -21.38 -26.03 -17.94
C TYR A 55 -22.80 -26.37 -18.36
N VAL A 56 -23.64 -25.36 -18.64
CA VAL A 56 -25.00 -25.58 -19.16
C VAL A 56 -24.95 -26.18 -20.57
N GLU A 57 -24.08 -25.68 -21.44
CA GLU A 57 -23.86 -26.25 -22.79
C GLU A 57 -23.37 -27.71 -22.72
N GLU A 58 -22.59 -28.09 -21.69
CA GLU A 58 -22.21 -29.48 -21.46
C GLU A 58 -23.43 -30.36 -21.14
N ILE A 59 -24.32 -29.89 -20.26
CA ILE A 59 -25.54 -30.61 -19.89
C ILE A 59 -26.48 -30.76 -21.09
N GLU A 60 -26.63 -29.72 -21.92
CA GLU A 60 -27.43 -29.79 -23.15
C GLU A 60 -26.93 -30.89 -24.11
N ARG A 61 -25.61 -30.98 -24.32
CA ARG A 61 -25.00 -32.05 -25.12
C ARG A 61 -25.26 -33.43 -24.53
N ARG A 62 -25.18 -33.57 -23.20
CA ARG A 62 -25.47 -34.83 -22.48
C ARG A 62 -26.95 -35.20 -22.54
N LEU A 63 -27.86 -34.23 -22.51
CA LEU A 63 -29.30 -34.48 -22.68
C LEU A 63 -29.65 -34.98 -24.09
N ALA A 64 -28.99 -34.44 -25.12
CA ALA A 64 -29.13 -34.95 -26.48
C ALA A 64 -28.65 -36.41 -26.59
N GLU A 65 -27.54 -36.75 -25.93
CA GLU A 65 -27.06 -38.13 -25.84
C GLU A 65 -28.04 -39.05 -25.10
N PHE A 66 -28.58 -38.59 -23.97
CA PHE A 66 -29.60 -39.31 -23.21
C PHE A 66 -30.83 -39.63 -24.07
N THR A 67 -31.32 -38.65 -24.84
CA THR A 67 -32.47 -38.82 -25.74
C THR A 67 -32.20 -39.91 -26.78
N ARG A 68 -30.98 -39.96 -27.33
CA ARG A 68 -30.55 -41.02 -28.25
C ARG A 68 -30.44 -42.40 -27.58
N LEU A 69 -29.98 -42.46 -26.32
CA LEU A 69 -29.89 -43.71 -25.56
C LEU A 69 -31.27 -44.28 -25.22
N VAL A 70 -32.22 -43.40 -24.90
CA VAL A 70 -33.63 -43.78 -24.69
C VAL A 70 -34.24 -44.31 -25.99
N ALA A 71 -34.01 -43.64 -27.13
CA ALA A 71 -34.49 -44.10 -28.43
C ALA A 71 -33.87 -45.46 -28.86
N THR A 72 -32.64 -45.74 -28.46
CA THR A 72 -31.94 -47.02 -28.72
C THR A 72 -32.19 -48.08 -27.66
N ASN A 73 -33.09 -47.83 -26.70
CA ASN A 73 -33.53 -48.72 -25.64
C ASN A 73 -32.39 -49.25 -24.72
N LYS A 74 -31.33 -48.46 -24.53
CA LYS A 74 -30.19 -48.80 -23.66
C LYS A 74 -30.44 -48.37 -22.22
N ILE A 75 -31.35 -49.08 -21.53
CA ILE A 75 -31.93 -48.70 -20.23
C ILE A 75 -30.88 -48.52 -19.12
N ALA A 76 -29.87 -49.40 -19.02
CA ALA A 76 -28.88 -49.31 -17.94
C ALA A 76 -28.00 -48.05 -18.06
N LEU A 77 -27.57 -47.72 -19.28
CA LEU A 77 -26.76 -46.54 -19.55
C LEU A 77 -27.57 -45.24 -19.43
N SER A 78 -28.83 -45.25 -19.89
CA SER A 78 -29.69 -44.08 -19.75
C SER A 78 -29.96 -43.75 -18.28
N LYS A 79 -30.13 -44.75 -17.41
CA LYS A 79 -30.31 -44.53 -15.97
C LYS A 79 -29.09 -43.86 -15.32
N ILE A 80 -27.88 -44.36 -15.59
CA ILE A 80 -26.63 -43.77 -15.05
C ILE A 80 -26.46 -42.33 -15.55
N LEU A 81 -26.73 -42.08 -16.83
CA LEU A 81 -26.64 -40.73 -17.40
C LEU A 81 -27.67 -39.79 -16.79
N LEU A 82 -28.88 -40.27 -16.49
CA LEU A 82 -29.93 -39.48 -15.84
C LEU A 82 -29.53 -39.07 -14.42
N GLU A 83 -29.01 -40.00 -13.62
CA GLU A 83 -28.52 -39.71 -12.27
C GLU A 83 -27.40 -38.65 -12.30
N HIS A 84 -26.51 -38.75 -13.28
CA HIS A 84 -25.44 -37.76 -13.46
C HIS A 84 -25.97 -36.39 -13.89
N LEU A 85 -26.94 -36.35 -14.82
CA LEU A 85 -27.60 -35.11 -15.26
C LEU A 85 -28.32 -34.42 -14.09
N GLU A 86 -28.99 -35.18 -13.23
CA GLU A 86 -29.66 -34.63 -12.03
C GLU A 86 -28.65 -33.96 -11.10
N GLN A 87 -27.52 -34.62 -10.82
CA GLN A 87 -26.45 -34.06 -9.99
C GLN A 87 -25.88 -32.78 -10.60
N GLN A 88 -25.67 -32.74 -11.92
CA GLN A 88 -25.17 -31.57 -12.64
C GLN A 88 -26.16 -30.40 -12.57
N ILE A 89 -27.44 -30.64 -12.83
CA ILE A 89 -28.49 -29.60 -12.77
C ILE A 89 -28.63 -29.05 -11.35
N SER A 90 -28.65 -29.92 -10.33
CA SER A 90 -28.73 -29.50 -8.92
C SER A 90 -27.51 -28.66 -8.52
N ALA A 91 -26.30 -29.08 -8.93
CA ALA A 91 -25.09 -28.32 -8.67
C ALA A 91 -25.11 -26.92 -9.30
N ILE A 92 -25.53 -26.80 -10.57
CA ILE A 92 -25.64 -25.50 -11.24
C ILE A 92 -26.69 -24.63 -10.56
N SER A 93 -27.89 -25.15 -10.29
CA SER A 93 -28.95 -24.38 -9.62
C SER A 93 -28.48 -23.84 -8.27
N ASN A 94 -27.86 -24.68 -7.43
CA ASN A 94 -27.31 -24.26 -6.14
C ASN A 94 -26.23 -23.19 -6.29
N ALA A 95 -25.32 -23.34 -7.26
CA ALA A 95 -24.25 -22.39 -7.49
C ALA A 95 -24.76 -21.04 -8.01
N LEU A 96 -25.76 -21.02 -8.90
CA LEU A 96 -26.41 -19.79 -9.36
C LEU A 96 -27.07 -19.04 -8.20
N HIS A 97 -27.77 -19.75 -7.31
CA HIS A 97 -28.35 -19.15 -6.10
C HIS A 97 -27.28 -18.64 -5.12
N ALA A 98 -26.17 -19.37 -4.98
CA ALA A 98 -25.04 -18.98 -4.13
C ALA A 98 -24.10 -17.92 -4.75
N ASN A 99 -24.31 -17.52 -6.01
CA ASN A 99 -23.44 -16.56 -6.68
C ASN A 99 -23.31 -15.24 -5.89
N SER A 100 -24.42 -14.74 -5.34
CA SER A 100 -24.44 -13.50 -4.55
C SER A 100 -23.56 -13.54 -3.29
N THR A 101 -23.52 -14.69 -2.59
CA THR A 101 -22.75 -14.84 -1.34
C THR A 101 -21.25 -14.96 -1.62
N ILE A 102 -20.87 -15.65 -2.69
CA ILE A 102 -19.48 -15.73 -3.17
C ILE A 102 -18.93 -14.33 -3.45
N HIS A 103 -19.70 -13.50 -4.18
CA HIS A 103 -19.30 -12.12 -4.48
C HIS A 103 -19.31 -11.20 -3.25
N GLN A 104 -20.19 -11.45 -2.28
CA GLN A 104 -20.22 -10.70 -1.02
C GLN A 104 -18.93 -10.93 -0.21
N ALA A 105 -18.47 -12.19 -0.12
CA ALA A 105 -17.21 -12.52 0.54
C ALA A 105 -16.01 -11.83 -0.13
N ALA A 106 -15.95 -11.85 -1.46
CA ALA A 106 -14.91 -11.16 -2.23
C ALA A 106 -14.94 -9.63 -2.01
N LYS A 107 -16.13 -9.02 -1.99
CA LYS A 107 -16.30 -7.59 -1.72
C LYS A 107 -15.81 -7.20 -0.32
N LEU A 108 -16.14 -7.99 0.70
CA LEU A 108 -15.68 -7.77 2.08
C LEU A 108 -14.15 -7.79 2.18
N SER A 109 -13.51 -8.72 1.47
CA SER A 109 -12.04 -8.80 1.39
C SER A 109 -11.43 -7.56 0.73
N LEU A 110 -12.00 -7.08 -0.38
CA LEU A 110 -11.57 -5.84 -1.04
C LEU A 110 -11.69 -4.62 -0.12
N ASP A 111 -12.80 -4.50 0.60
CA ASP A 111 -13.05 -3.37 1.50
C ASP A 111 -12.09 -3.40 2.70
N ALA A 112 -11.80 -4.58 3.25
CA ALA A 112 -10.79 -4.76 4.29
C ALA A 112 -9.40 -4.32 3.80
N ASN A 113 -8.98 -4.78 2.62
CA ASN A 113 -7.69 -4.40 2.03
C ASN A 113 -7.60 -2.90 1.74
N LYS A 114 -8.69 -2.28 1.26
CA LYS A 114 -8.77 -0.83 1.04
C LYS A 114 -8.61 -0.06 2.36
N LYS A 115 -9.27 -0.49 3.44
CA LYS A 115 -9.14 0.12 4.77
C LYS A 115 -7.71 0.02 5.30
N ILE A 116 -7.05 -1.13 5.15
CA ILE A 116 -5.65 -1.32 5.56
C ILE A 116 -4.73 -0.37 4.78
N ARG A 117 -4.93 -0.25 3.46
CA ARG A 117 -4.13 0.66 2.62
C ARG A 117 -4.27 2.12 3.05
N ILE A 118 -5.49 2.58 3.35
CA ILE A 118 -5.74 3.93 3.83
C ILE A 118 -5.06 4.17 5.19
N LYS A 119 -5.17 3.21 6.12
CA LYS A 119 -4.49 3.30 7.43
C LYS A 119 -2.98 3.39 7.28
N LYS A 120 -2.36 2.56 6.43
CA LYS A 120 -0.93 2.60 6.15
C LYS A 120 -0.49 3.94 5.52
N ALA A 121 -1.27 4.47 4.58
CA ALA A 121 -0.98 5.78 3.97
C ALA A 121 -1.03 6.91 5.01
N LYS A 122 -2.04 6.94 5.88
CA LYS A 122 -2.13 7.90 6.98
C LYS A 122 -0.97 7.76 7.96
N ALA A 123 -0.61 6.54 8.36
CA ALA A 123 0.53 6.29 9.23
C ALA A 123 1.85 6.77 8.62
N LYS A 124 2.06 6.55 7.31
CA LYS A 124 3.25 7.05 6.59
C LYS A 124 3.31 8.57 6.58
N GLN A 125 2.17 9.25 6.40
CA GLN A 125 2.09 10.70 6.46
C GLN A 125 2.44 11.22 7.86
N VAL A 126 1.86 10.63 8.91
CA VAL A 126 2.16 11.00 10.31
C VAL A 126 3.64 10.81 10.63
N ASN A 127 4.24 9.68 10.20
CA ASN A 127 5.67 9.45 10.39
C ASN A 127 6.52 10.50 9.67
N LYS A 128 6.18 10.89 8.44
CA LYS A 128 6.89 11.94 7.70
C LYS A 128 6.86 13.29 8.43
N TYR A 129 5.70 13.70 8.96
CA TYR A 129 5.60 14.93 9.75
C TYR A 129 6.39 14.84 11.06
N ARG A 130 6.34 13.69 11.73
CA ARG A 130 7.12 13.45 12.95
C ARG A 130 8.62 13.54 12.69
N ASP A 131 9.10 12.96 11.58
CA ASP A 131 10.51 12.98 11.22
C ASP A 131 10.95 14.42 10.84
N LEU A 132 10.12 15.18 10.12
CA LEU A 132 10.37 16.60 9.88
C LEU A 132 10.45 17.40 11.18
N ALA A 133 9.50 17.23 12.10
CA ALA A 133 9.52 17.89 13.40
C ALA A 133 10.79 17.56 14.20
N LYS A 134 11.22 16.29 14.20
CA LYS A 134 12.49 15.89 14.81
C LYS A 134 13.70 16.60 14.19
N THR A 135 13.75 16.71 12.87
CA THR A 135 14.87 17.41 12.20
C THR A 135 14.91 18.90 12.54
N LEU A 136 13.75 19.56 12.64
CA LEU A 136 13.66 20.97 13.05
C LEU A 136 14.16 21.18 14.48
N VAL A 137 13.71 20.34 15.42
CA VAL A 137 14.14 20.40 16.83
C VAL A 137 15.63 20.08 16.98
N LEU A 138 16.16 19.12 16.22
CA LEU A 138 17.60 18.82 16.24
C LEU A 138 18.43 19.99 15.68
N ASN A 139 17.95 20.63 14.61
CA ASN A 139 18.64 21.77 14.01
C ASN A 139 18.67 22.99 14.95
N SER A 140 17.54 23.34 15.58
CA SER A 140 17.52 24.44 16.54
C SER A 140 18.46 24.17 17.72
N HIS A 141 18.45 22.96 18.28
CA HIS A 141 19.37 22.58 19.35
C HIS A 141 20.84 22.68 18.94
N GLN A 142 21.19 22.24 17.73
CA GLN A 142 22.56 22.36 17.20
C GLN A 142 23.00 23.83 17.03
N LEU A 143 22.10 24.72 16.61
CA LEU A 143 22.40 26.15 16.51
C LEU A 143 22.68 26.77 17.88
N TYR A 144 21.85 26.44 18.88
CA TYR A 144 22.05 26.87 20.26
C TYR A 144 23.38 26.36 20.85
N GLN A 145 23.74 25.10 20.59
CA GLN A 145 25.03 24.54 21.02
C GLN A 145 26.20 25.31 20.41
N LYS A 146 26.18 25.56 19.09
CA LYS A 146 27.21 26.34 18.40
C LYS A 146 27.33 27.76 18.97
N LEU A 147 26.19 28.41 19.25
CA LEU A 147 26.18 29.74 19.85
C LEU A 147 26.92 29.75 21.20
N THR A 148 26.64 28.77 22.07
CA THR A 148 27.34 28.63 23.35
C THR A 148 28.84 28.42 23.16
N GLU A 149 29.25 27.53 22.26
CA GLU A 149 30.67 27.29 21.96
C GLU A 149 31.39 28.57 21.47
N HIS A 150 30.75 29.35 20.60
CA HIS A 150 31.31 30.60 20.10
C HIS A 150 31.41 31.70 21.16
N HIS A 151 30.47 31.80 22.10
CA HIS A 151 30.58 32.70 23.25
C HIS A 151 31.72 32.32 24.19
N GLU A 152 31.96 31.02 24.41
CA GLU A 152 33.11 30.57 25.19
C GLU A 152 34.45 30.87 24.48
N PHE A 153 34.50 30.74 23.15
CA PHE A 153 35.67 31.17 22.38
C PHE A 153 35.90 32.68 22.46
N GLU A 154 34.84 33.48 22.42
CA GLU A 154 34.93 34.94 22.59
C GLU A 154 35.54 35.29 23.95
N ARG A 155 35.04 34.67 25.03
CA ARG A 155 35.55 34.89 26.39
C ARG A 155 37.04 34.53 26.48
N ARG A 156 37.43 33.34 26.00
CA ARG A 156 38.83 32.90 26.00
C ARG A 156 39.74 33.80 25.17
N LEU A 157 39.30 34.28 24.02
CA LEU A 157 40.07 35.22 23.18
C LEU A 157 40.22 36.57 23.86
N MET A 158 39.18 37.04 24.56
CA MET A 158 39.23 38.28 25.34
C MET A 158 40.20 38.17 26.51
N ASP A 159 40.20 37.05 27.24
CA ASP A 159 41.18 36.79 28.32
C ASP A 159 42.62 36.76 27.78
N MET A 160 42.85 36.07 26.65
CA MET A 160 44.15 36.05 25.98
C MET A 160 44.59 37.44 25.52
N LEU A 161 43.65 38.25 25.01
CA LEU A 161 43.91 39.63 24.60
C LEU A 161 44.35 40.47 25.80
N MET A 162 43.60 40.45 26.91
CA MET A 162 43.93 41.21 28.11
C MET A 162 45.31 40.83 28.68
N GLU A 163 45.64 39.54 28.70
CA GLU A 163 46.93 39.07 29.19
C GLU A 163 48.08 39.52 28.26
N LYS A 164 47.89 39.45 26.95
CA LYS A 164 48.87 39.93 25.97
C LYS A 164 49.04 41.45 25.98
N GLU A 165 47.97 42.21 26.20
CA GLU A 165 48.05 43.67 26.41
C GLU A 165 48.80 44.01 27.68
N ARG A 166 48.57 43.29 28.78
CA ARG A 166 49.31 43.44 30.04
C ARG A 166 50.80 43.13 29.86
N GLN A 167 51.14 42.10 29.09
CA GLN A 167 52.52 41.76 28.74
C GLN A 167 53.17 42.86 27.88
N ARG A 168 52.44 43.38 26.88
CA ARG A 168 52.89 44.50 26.03
C ARG A 168 53.25 45.74 26.86
N LEU A 169 52.46 46.07 27.88
CA LEU A 169 52.71 47.21 28.77
C LEU A 169 53.95 47.04 29.68
N LYS A 170 54.40 45.80 29.93
CA LYS A 170 55.54 45.50 30.82
C LYS A 170 56.87 45.29 30.08
N CYS A 171 56.86 45.08 28.76
CA CYS A 171 58.06 44.69 27.98
C CYS A 171 58.94 45.88 27.52
N LYS A 172 60.23 45.60 27.26
CA LYS A 172 61.21 46.55 26.70
C LYS A 172 61.06 46.67 25.17
N LYS A 173 61.56 47.75 24.56
CA LYS A 173 61.35 48.17 23.16
C LYS A 173 61.45 47.06 22.08
N HIS A 174 62.33 46.06 22.23
CA HIS A 174 62.55 45.01 21.23
C HIS A 174 61.48 43.90 21.20
N GLU A 175 60.79 43.62 22.32
CA GLU A 175 59.70 42.62 22.36
C GLU A 175 58.31 43.22 22.09
N SER A 176 58.21 44.55 22.14
CA SER A 176 56.97 45.30 21.95
C SER A 176 56.34 45.10 20.58
N GLU A 177 57.14 45.00 19.50
CA GLU A 177 56.62 44.84 18.14
C GLU A 177 55.96 43.47 17.93
N LYS A 178 56.58 42.38 18.42
CA LYS A 178 56.03 41.02 18.37
C LYS A 178 54.71 40.92 19.15
N LEU A 179 54.69 41.44 20.39
CA LEU A 179 53.48 41.50 21.22
C LEU A 179 52.37 42.34 20.57
N SER A 180 52.72 43.44 19.90
CA SER A 180 51.75 44.28 19.19
C SER A 180 51.11 43.56 18.01
N TYR A 181 51.88 42.79 17.24
CA TYR A 181 51.37 41.96 16.16
C TYR A 181 50.46 40.82 16.66
N GLU A 182 50.81 40.19 17.78
CA GLU A 182 49.97 39.16 18.43
C GLU A 182 48.64 39.74 18.91
N VAL A 183 48.65 40.91 19.56
CA VAL A 183 47.44 41.62 20.00
C VAL A 183 46.55 41.97 18.80
N LEU A 184 47.12 42.46 17.70
CA LEU A 184 46.38 42.76 16.48
C LEU A 184 45.73 41.50 15.88
N THR A 185 46.48 40.39 15.85
CA THR A 185 45.99 39.10 15.35
C THR A 185 44.84 38.56 16.21
N LEU A 186 44.95 38.69 17.54
CA LEU A 186 43.88 38.31 18.47
C LEU A 186 42.63 39.18 18.27
N HIS A 187 42.79 40.50 18.10
CA HIS A 187 41.68 41.39 17.75
C HIS A 187 41.00 41.00 16.44
N GLN A 188 41.77 40.65 15.40
CA GLN A 188 41.21 40.21 14.13
C GLN A 188 40.40 38.91 14.29
N ARG A 189 40.92 37.95 15.07
CA ARG A 189 40.20 36.70 15.39
C ARG A 189 38.94 36.96 16.20
N LEU A 190 38.99 37.84 17.19
CA LEU A 190 37.84 38.23 17.99
C LEU A 190 36.75 38.88 17.12
N GLY A 191 37.13 39.77 16.20
CA GLY A 191 36.21 40.37 15.23
C GLY A 191 35.54 39.34 14.32
N ARG A 192 36.29 38.32 13.85
CA ARG A 192 35.73 37.19 13.09
C ARG A 192 34.78 36.34 13.94
N CYS A 193 35.11 36.11 15.21
CA CYS A 193 34.27 35.36 16.15
C CYS A 193 32.93 36.08 16.39
N ARG A 194 32.95 37.38 16.65
CA ARG A 194 31.74 38.21 16.80
C ARG A 194 30.87 38.20 15.56
N LYS A 195 31.49 38.27 14.36
CA LYS A 195 30.75 38.16 13.10
C LYS A 195 30.06 36.80 12.95
N ALA A 196 30.73 35.71 13.36
CA ALA A 196 30.14 34.38 13.33
C ALA A 196 28.97 34.24 14.31
N ILE A 197 29.09 34.79 15.53
CA ILE A 197 28.00 34.85 16.52
C ILE A 197 26.77 35.54 15.92
N SER A 198 26.93 36.73 15.34
CA SER A 198 25.81 37.46 14.73
C SER A 198 25.17 36.76 13.52
N ILE A 199 25.90 35.86 12.84
CA ILE A 199 25.32 35.02 11.78
C ILE A 199 24.47 33.93 12.41
N ILE A 200 24.97 33.25 13.44
CA ILE A 200 24.24 32.18 14.15
C ILE A 200 22.98 32.74 14.83
N GLU A 201 23.06 33.91 15.46
CA GLU A 201 21.89 34.58 16.06
C GLU A 201 20.81 34.89 15.02
N ARG A 202 21.21 35.35 13.82
CA ARG A 202 20.28 35.56 12.70
C ARG A 202 19.69 34.25 12.20
N ASP A 203 20.47 33.19 12.14
CA ASP A 203 19.99 31.86 11.73
C ASP A 203 19.00 31.27 12.75
N ILE A 204 19.19 31.53 14.05
CA ILE A 204 18.24 31.18 15.11
C ILE A 204 16.94 31.97 14.92
N GLU A 205 17.01 33.30 14.75
CA GLU A 205 15.83 34.15 14.54
C GLU A 205 15.02 33.71 13.30
N LEU A 206 15.70 33.34 12.22
CA LEU A 206 15.07 32.81 11.00
C LEU A 206 14.43 31.43 11.23
N THR A 207 14.98 30.62 12.12
CA THR A 207 14.45 29.30 12.47
C THR A 207 13.23 29.41 13.38
N GLU A 208 13.18 30.40 14.27
CA GLU A 208 12.05 30.64 15.19
C GLU A 208 10.87 31.35 14.53
N LYS A 209 11.12 32.18 13.50
CA LYS A 209 10.06 32.85 12.73
C LYS A 209 9.40 31.95 11.67
N ARG A 210 9.95 30.77 11.39
CA ARG A 210 9.43 29.81 10.40
C ARG A 210 8.49 28.79 11.03
#